data_AF-A0A0F9CCH2-F1
#
_entry.id   AF-A0A0F9CCH2-F1
#
_cell.length_a   1.000
_cell.length_b   1.000
_cell.length_c   1.000
_cell.angle_alpha   90.00
_cell.angle_beta   90.00
_cell.angle_gamma   90.00
#
_symmetry.space_group_name_H-M   'P 1'
#
loop_
_entity.id
_entity.type
_entity.pdbx_description
1 polymer ?
#
loop_
_entity_poly.entity_id
_entity_poly.type
_entity_poly.pdbx_seq_one_letter_code
_entity_poly.pdbx_strand_id
1 'polypeptide(L)'
;MVETPSAEEILRRSVQEKPSGLNGAMPGAGNALVLNLATVADSFIPWGSAPSMRDRQLRSFLPTEPILASALYNICIRNAAFAWELDGPPLTVEVMQDILVQSEMGAGWQTMMVKVCTDLFSQDNGGFIEVIRESDAPDSPVMNLAHLDAARCQRTGDPEIPVIYHDRKNVRHKMEPHQIRMLAEFPSPIETMNGVQMCALSRVLRAAQLLRDISIYQREKVGGNNPNAIHLVSGVTSSEITDAMNAHKMNQAERGIQRWIVPAVIATVDPTATVSHEQIDLKTLPDGFDMDEIMKWYINQLALGFGADYQDFAPLPGKSIGTSTQSVVLHEKSRGKG
;
A
#
# COMPACT_ATOMS: atom_id res chain seq x y z
N MET A 1 -24.68 -17.83 -44.89
CA MET A 1 -24.38 -17.32 -43.55
C MET A 1 -22.99 -17.80 -43.21
N VAL A 2 -22.04 -16.90 -43.05
CA VAL A 2 -20.68 -17.25 -42.62
C VAL A 2 -20.76 -17.48 -41.11
N GLU A 3 -20.55 -18.72 -40.66
CA GLU A 3 -20.46 -19.03 -39.23
C GLU A 3 -19.35 -18.18 -38.61
N THR A 4 -19.71 -17.35 -37.64
CA THR A 4 -18.74 -16.63 -36.81
C THR A 4 -17.94 -17.66 -36.02
N PRO A 5 -16.61 -17.71 -36.17
CA PRO A 5 -15.78 -18.66 -35.43
C PRO A 5 -15.91 -18.44 -33.93
N SER A 6 -15.83 -19.52 -33.16
CA SER A 6 -15.95 -19.44 -31.70
C SER A 6 -14.79 -18.62 -31.12
N ALA A 7 -15.01 -17.99 -29.95
CA ALA A 7 -13.97 -17.19 -29.28
C ALA A 7 -12.67 -17.99 -29.08
N GLU A 8 -12.79 -19.31 -28.87
CA GLU A 8 -11.67 -20.22 -28.72
C GLU A 8 -10.87 -20.42 -30.02
N GLU A 9 -11.53 -20.52 -31.17
CA GLU A 9 -10.89 -20.63 -32.49
C GLU A 9 -10.16 -19.34 -32.88
N ILE A 10 -10.68 -18.18 -32.46
CA ILE A 10 -10.04 -16.88 -32.65
C ILE A 10 -8.81 -16.76 -31.74
N LEU A 11 -8.92 -17.21 -30.48
CA LEU A 11 -7.81 -17.19 -29.51
C LEU A 11 -6.66 -18.13 -29.92
N ARG A 12 -6.95 -19.27 -30.56
CA ARG A 12 -5.92 -20.18 -31.13
C ARG A 12 -5.10 -19.57 -32.26
N ARG A 13 -5.55 -18.47 -32.87
CA ARG A 13 -4.77 -17.72 -33.87
C ARG A 13 -3.80 -16.72 -33.24
N SER A 14 -3.89 -16.50 -31.93
CA SER A 14 -2.94 -15.66 -31.20
C SER A 14 -1.60 -16.37 -31.08
N VAL A 15 -0.51 -15.63 -31.27
CA VAL A 15 0.86 -16.10 -31.00
C VAL A 15 1.20 -16.11 -29.50
N GLN A 16 0.31 -15.55 -28.66
CA GLN A 16 0.47 -15.53 -27.21
C GLN A 16 -0.03 -16.85 -26.62
N GLU A 17 0.83 -17.52 -25.86
CA GLU A 17 0.52 -18.82 -25.28
C GLU A 17 0.00 -18.63 -23.84
N LYS A 18 -1.28 -18.96 -23.62
CA LYS A 18 -1.83 -19.01 -22.26
C LYS A 18 -1.53 -20.37 -21.66
N PRO A 19 -1.17 -20.46 -20.36
CA PRO A 19 -0.88 -21.74 -19.74
C PRO A 19 -2.11 -22.65 -19.82
N SER A 20 -1.95 -23.80 -20.48
CA SER A 20 -2.99 -24.82 -20.58
C SER A 20 -2.99 -25.69 -19.31
N GLY A 21 -3.96 -25.46 -18.42
CA GLY A 21 -4.27 -26.32 -17.29
C GLY A 21 -3.51 -26.05 -15.98
N LEU A 22 -4.14 -26.48 -14.88
CA LEU A 22 -3.75 -26.32 -13.46
C LEU A 22 -2.38 -26.88 -13.03
N ASN A 23 -1.59 -27.44 -13.94
CA ASN A 23 -0.30 -28.11 -13.65
C ASN A 23 0.93 -27.32 -14.12
N GLY A 24 0.78 -26.07 -14.54
CA GLY A 24 1.89 -25.16 -14.84
C GLY A 24 2.63 -24.73 -13.57
N ALA A 25 3.50 -25.59 -13.05
CA ALA A 25 4.49 -25.19 -12.05
C ALA A 25 5.33 -24.03 -12.59
N MET A 26 5.40 -22.95 -11.83
CA MET A 26 6.28 -21.80 -12.11
C MET A 26 7.72 -22.29 -12.35
N PRO A 27 8.27 -22.19 -13.58
CA PRO A 27 9.65 -22.54 -13.86
C PRO A 27 10.51 -21.29 -13.70
N GLY A 28 11.59 -21.39 -12.91
CA GLY A 28 12.67 -20.39 -13.02
C GLY A 28 13.38 -19.98 -11.72
N ALA A 29 13.66 -20.91 -10.82
CA ALA A 29 14.81 -20.77 -9.93
C ALA A 29 16.09 -20.95 -10.77
N GLY A 30 16.74 -19.86 -11.17
CA GLY A 30 17.98 -19.95 -11.95
C GLY A 30 18.70 -18.61 -12.09
N ASN A 31 19.88 -18.53 -11.46
CA ASN A 31 20.91 -17.47 -11.54
C ASN A 31 20.72 -16.22 -10.66
N ALA A 32 20.73 -16.43 -9.34
CA ALA A 32 20.81 -15.39 -8.32
C ALA A 32 22.21 -15.33 -7.65
N LEU A 33 23.30 -15.13 -8.42
CA LEU A 33 24.64 -15.06 -7.83
C LEU A 33 25.47 -13.79 -8.11
N VAL A 34 24.94 -12.76 -8.80
CA VAL A 34 25.70 -11.51 -9.06
C VAL A 34 24.93 -10.21 -8.74
N LEU A 35 23.78 -10.28 -8.05
CA LEU A 35 23.00 -9.10 -7.61
C LEU A 35 22.66 -9.09 -6.11
N ASN A 36 23.46 -9.77 -5.28
CA ASN A 36 23.18 -9.98 -3.84
C ASN A 36 23.92 -9.03 -2.87
N LEU A 37 24.31 -7.84 -3.31
CA LEU A 37 24.83 -6.80 -2.38
C LEU A 37 23.89 -5.60 -2.18
N ALA A 38 22.75 -5.53 -2.86
CA ALA A 38 21.77 -4.43 -2.70
C ALA A 38 20.42 -4.87 -2.11
N THR A 39 20.12 -6.17 -2.06
CA THR A 39 18.80 -6.70 -1.69
C THR A 39 18.61 -7.01 -0.21
N VAL A 40 19.67 -6.97 0.60
CA VAL A 40 19.56 -7.17 2.07
C VAL A 40 18.92 -5.95 2.77
N ALA A 41 18.79 -4.82 2.06
CA ALA A 41 18.23 -3.58 2.61
C ALA A 41 16.74 -3.37 2.29
N ASP A 42 16.11 -4.16 1.42
CA ASP A 42 14.70 -3.96 1.07
C ASP A 42 13.81 -4.91 1.90
N SER A 43 12.92 -4.36 2.73
CA SER A 43 12.07 -5.15 3.65
C SER A 43 10.99 -5.97 2.94
N PHE A 44 10.90 -5.89 1.60
CA PHE A 44 9.88 -6.53 0.79
C PHE A 44 10.49 -7.46 -0.25
N ILE A 45 9.76 -8.53 -0.54
CA ILE A 45 10.08 -9.44 -1.64
C ILE A 45 10.00 -8.66 -2.96
N PRO A 46 10.96 -8.79 -3.88
CA PRO A 46 10.90 -8.14 -5.19
C PRO A 46 9.62 -8.46 -5.95
N TRP A 47 9.08 -7.48 -6.65
CA TRP A 47 7.89 -7.66 -7.49
C TRP A 47 8.13 -8.78 -8.52
N GLY A 48 7.11 -9.62 -8.74
CA GLY A 48 7.14 -10.71 -9.72
C GLY A 48 7.72 -12.06 -9.25
N SER A 49 8.40 -12.13 -8.10
CA SER A 49 9.01 -13.39 -7.65
C SER A 49 8.05 -14.29 -6.83
N ALA A 50 7.33 -13.72 -5.86
CA ALA A 50 6.33 -14.43 -5.06
C ALA A 50 5.10 -13.55 -4.79
N PRO A 51 4.19 -13.39 -5.77
CA PRO A 51 3.07 -12.44 -5.70
C PRO A 51 2.23 -12.58 -4.42
N SER A 52 1.82 -13.79 -4.05
CA SER A 52 0.98 -14.03 -2.87
C SER A 52 1.66 -13.68 -1.54
N MET A 53 2.97 -13.88 -1.43
CA MET A 53 3.71 -13.51 -0.21
C MET A 53 3.95 -12.00 -0.14
N ARG A 54 4.25 -11.38 -1.30
CA ARG A 54 4.40 -9.93 -1.40
C ARG A 54 3.10 -9.20 -1.05
N ASP A 55 1.96 -9.65 -1.53
CA ASP A 55 0.66 -9.05 -1.20
C ASP A 55 0.35 -9.09 0.31
N ARG A 56 0.74 -10.16 1.00
CA ARG A 56 0.65 -10.21 2.47
C ARG A 56 1.54 -9.16 3.14
N GLN A 57 2.76 -8.95 2.63
CA GLN A 57 3.65 -7.91 3.14
C GLN A 57 3.05 -6.52 2.89
N LEU A 58 2.58 -6.24 1.68
CA LEU A 58 1.94 -4.97 1.32
C LEU A 58 0.73 -4.67 2.21
N ARG A 59 -0.13 -5.66 2.45
CA ARG A 59 -1.29 -5.53 3.34
C ARG A 59 -0.90 -5.26 4.79
N SER A 60 0.16 -5.91 5.27
CA SER A 60 0.67 -5.68 6.63
C SER A 60 1.34 -4.31 6.79
N PHE A 61 1.88 -3.75 5.70
CA PHE A 61 2.55 -2.46 5.70
C PHE A 61 1.59 -1.28 5.69
N LEU A 62 0.46 -1.40 4.99
CA LEU A 62 -0.54 -0.35 4.86
C LEU A 62 -0.90 0.35 6.20
N PRO A 63 -1.20 -0.35 7.31
CA PRO A 63 -1.52 0.32 8.58
C PRO A 63 -0.32 0.95 9.30
N THR A 64 0.91 0.78 8.80
CA THR A 64 2.12 1.29 9.45
C THR A 64 2.47 2.72 9.05
N GLU A 65 1.94 3.22 7.93
CA GLU A 65 2.17 4.58 7.43
C GLU A 65 0.81 5.30 7.27
N PRO A 66 0.45 6.22 8.18
CA PRO A 66 -0.89 6.80 8.24
C PRO A 66 -1.25 7.71 7.06
N ILE A 67 -0.28 8.39 6.45
CA ILE A 67 -0.54 9.31 5.33
C ILE A 67 -0.94 8.53 4.09
N LEU A 68 -0.21 7.45 3.77
CA LEU A 68 -0.51 6.50 2.73
C LEU A 68 -1.87 5.83 2.95
N ALA A 69 -2.15 5.36 4.17
CA ALA A 69 -3.44 4.75 4.49
C ALA A 69 -4.60 5.73 4.25
N SER A 70 -4.42 7.00 4.62
CA SER A 70 -5.42 8.06 4.40
C SER A 70 -5.56 8.41 2.91
N ALA A 71 -4.44 8.50 2.19
CA ALA A 71 -4.42 8.74 0.75
C ALA A 71 -5.15 7.64 -0.01
N LEU A 72 -4.86 6.36 0.31
CA LEU A 72 -5.56 5.21 -0.25
C LEU A 72 -7.06 5.30 0.03
N TYR A 73 -7.46 5.55 1.28
CA TYR A 73 -8.86 5.67 1.65
C TYR A 73 -9.58 6.76 0.85
N ASN A 74 -8.98 7.94 0.70
CA ASN A 74 -9.55 9.05 -0.07
C ASN A 74 -9.80 8.68 -1.53
N ILE A 75 -8.88 7.94 -2.16
CA ILE A 75 -9.05 7.47 -3.54
C ILE A 75 -10.15 6.40 -3.61
N CYS A 76 -10.14 5.43 -2.69
CA CYS A 76 -11.14 4.37 -2.65
C CYS A 76 -12.56 4.91 -2.44
N ILE A 77 -12.76 5.84 -1.49
CA ILE A 77 -14.08 6.39 -1.20
C ILE A 77 -14.57 7.29 -2.33
N ARG A 78 -13.67 8.06 -2.97
CA ARG A 78 -14.00 8.85 -4.16
C ARG A 78 -14.50 7.95 -5.28
N ASN A 79 -13.78 6.87 -5.58
CA ASN A 79 -14.16 5.95 -6.63
C ASN A 79 -15.48 5.22 -6.33
N ALA A 80 -15.71 4.87 -5.06
CA ALA A 80 -16.97 4.26 -4.62
C ALA A 80 -18.16 5.24 -4.64
N ALA A 81 -17.90 6.54 -4.55
CA ALA A 81 -18.92 7.59 -4.54
C ALA A 81 -19.39 8.04 -5.93
N PHE A 82 -18.76 7.57 -7.01
CA PHE A 82 -19.23 7.86 -8.36
C PHE A 82 -20.67 7.34 -8.54
N ALA A 83 -21.53 8.23 -9.04
CA ALA A 83 -22.88 7.88 -9.43
C ALA A 83 -22.83 6.98 -10.67
N TRP A 84 -23.76 6.04 -10.75
CA TRP A 84 -23.92 5.15 -11.87
C TRP A 84 -25.31 5.32 -12.48
N GLU A 85 -25.40 5.16 -13.79
CA GLU A 85 -26.64 5.15 -14.55
C GLU A 85 -26.69 3.84 -15.35
N LEU A 86 -27.87 3.23 -15.41
CA LEU A 86 -28.08 1.99 -16.15
C LEU A 86 -29.02 2.27 -17.32
N ASP A 87 -28.59 1.90 -18.52
CA ASP A 87 -29.39 1.97 -19.74
C ASP A 87 -29.80 0.56 -20.18
N GLY A 88 -31.05 0.40 -20.62
CA GLY A 88 -31.59 -0.88 -21.06
C GLY A 88 -33.10 -1.05 -20.82
N PRO A 89 -33.63 -2.28 -21.01
CA PRO A 89 -35.03 -2.58 -20.75
C PRO A 89 -35.42 -2.26 -19.30
N PRO A 90 -36.58 -1.60 -19.05
CA PRO A 90 -36.92 -1.11 -17.71
C PRO A 90 -36.87 -2.16 -16.60
N LEU A 91 -37.38 -3.37 -16.87
CA LEU A 91 -37.38 -4.46 -15.89
C LEU A 91 -35.97 -4.94 -15.55
N THR A 92 -35.08 -5.01 -16.55
CA THR A 92 -33.68 -5.40 -16.33
C THR A 92 -32.94 -4.34 -15.53
N VAL A 93 -33.22 -3.06 -15.82
CA VAL A 93 -32.64 -1.93 -15.08
C VAL A 93 -33.08 -1.98 -13.61
N GLU A 94 -34.36 -2.19 -13.32
CA GLU A 94 -34.88 -2.29 -11.96
C GLU A 94 -34.22 -3.43 -11.17
N VAL A 95 -34.13 -4.62 -11.77
CA VAL A 95 -33.45 -5.77 -11.13
C VAL A 95 -31.97 -5.48 -10.89
N MET A 96 -31.27 -4.87 -11.85
CA MET A 96 -29.86 -4.54 -11.68
C MET A 96 -29.64 -3.42 -10.66
N GLN A 97 -30.54 -2.44 -10.58
CA GLN A 97 -30.53 -1.42 -9.52
C GLN A 97 -30.63 -2.08 -8.15
N ASP A 98 -31.56 -3.01 -7.97
CA ASP A 98 -31.71 -3.76 -6.73
C ASP A 98 -30.45 -4.57 -6.39
N ILE A 99 -29.84 -5.24 -7.38
CA ILE A 99 -28.58 -5.98 -7.20
C ILE A 99 -27.45 -5.06 -6.74
N LEU A 100 -27.30 -3.88 -7.35
CA LEU A 100 -26.26 -2.92 -6.98
C LEU A 100 -26.50 -2.34 -5.57
N VAL A 101 -27.75 -2.02 -5.24
CA VAL A 101 -28.14 -1.54 -3.91
C VAL A 101 -27.93 -2.62 -2.84
N GLN A 102 -28.20 -3.89 -3.16
CA GLN A 102 -28.04 -5.03 -2.26
C GLN A 102 -26.68 -5.74 -2.41
N SER A 103 -25.74 -5.15 -3.13
CA SER A 103 -24.40 -5.74 -3.30
C SER A 103 -23.70 -5.92 -1.95
N GLU A 104 -22.66 -6.76 -1.93
CA GLU A 104 -21.94 -7.16 -0.72
C GLU A 104 -22.91 -7.74 0.33
N MET A 105 -23.82 -8.61 -0.11
CA MET A 105 -24.81 -9.28 0.74
C MET A 105 -25.67 -8.28 1.55
N GLY A 106 -26.03 -7.15 0.94
CA GLY A 106 -26.87 -6.11 1.53
C GLY A 106 -26.11 -4.92 2.16
N ALA A 107 -24.78 -4.91 2.13
CA ALA A 107 -23.99 -3.76 2.60
C ALA A 107 -23.89 -2.61 1.58
N GLY A 108 -24.27 -2.88 0.34
CA GLY A 108 -24.43 -1.91 -0.74
C GLY A 108 -23.18 -1.58 -1.54
N TRP A 109 -23.42 -0.91 -2.67
CA TRP A 109 -22.42 -0.62 -3.71
C TRP A 109 -21.17 0.06 -3.17
N GLN A 110 -21.34 1.09 -2.35
CA GLN A 110 -20.23 1.86 -1.81
C GLN A 110 -19.30 0.97 -0.97
N THR A 111 -19.87 0.10 -0.13
CA THR A 111 -19.08 -0.82 0.70
C THR A 111 -18.30 -1.81 -0.15
N MET A 112 -18.96 -2.41 -1.16
CA MET A 112 -18.31 -3.31 -2.12
C MET A 112 -17.13 -2.62 -2.82
N MET A 113 -17.38 -1.44 -3.39
CA MET A 113 -16.37 -0.71 -4.16
C MET A 113 -15.20 -0.22 -3.31
N VAL A 114 -15.42 0.19 -2.06
CA VAL A 114 -14.31 0.53 -1.15
C VAL A 114 -13.41 -0.67 -0.91
N LYS A 115 -13.98 -1.87 -0.67
CA LYS A 115 -13.19 -3.10 -0.48
C LYS A 115 -12.42 -3.49 -1.74
N VAL A 116 -13.08 -3.46 -2.89
CA VAL A 116 -12.49 -3.77 -4.20
C VAL A 116 -11.35 -2.80 -4.53
N CYS A 117 -11.58 -1.49 -4.39
CA CYS A 117 -10.55 -0.47 -4.65
C CYS A 117 -9.37 -0.60 -3.68
N THR A 118 -9.64 -0.92 -2.41
CA THR A 118 -8.58 -1.12 -1.42
C THR A 118 -7.65 -2.24 -1.86
N ASP A 119 -8.19 -3.40 -2.26
CA ASP A 119 -7.37 -4.49 -2.77
C ASP A 119 -6.70 -4.14 -4.12
N LEU A 120 -7.41 -3.46 -5.02
CA LEU A 120 -6.88 -3.01 -6.30
C LEU A 120 -5.66 -2.09 -6.17
N PHE A 121 -5.64 -1.17 -5.21
CA PHE A 121 -4.53 -0.23 -5.07
C PHE A 121 -3.45 -0.71 -4.08
N SER A 122 -3.76 -1.67 -3.21
CA SER A 122 -2.81 -2.17 -2.19
C SER A 122 -2.18 -3.52 -2.52
N GLN A 123 -2.76 -4.33 -3.42
CA GLN A 123 -2.29 -5.67 -3.75
C GLN A 123 -1.92 -5.79 -5.23
N ASP A 124 -0.77 -6.40 -5.51
CA ASP A 124 -0.29 -6.66 -6.87
C ASP A 124 -1.19 -7.68 -7.59
N ASN A 125 -1.91 -8.55 -6.87
CA ASN A 125 -2.89 -9.45 -7.50
C ASN A 125 -4.15 -8.74 -8.04
N GLY A 126 -4.44 -7.53 -7.55
CA GLY A 126 -5.56 -6.70 -7.97
C GLY A 126 -6.85 -6.87 -7.19
N GLY A 127 -7.94 -6.39 -7.77
CA GLY A 127 -9.28 -6.44 -7.19
C GLY A 127 -10.12 -7.57 -7.78
N PHE A 128 -10.99 -8.17 -6.99
CA PHE A 128 -11.84 -9.27 -7.42
C PHE A 128 -13.29 -9.04 -6.99
N ILE A 129 -14.21 -9.24 -7.94
CA ILE A 129 -15.66 -9.18 -7.71
C ILE A 129 -16.26 -10.52 -8.11
N GLU A 130 -16.87 -11.20 -7.15
CA GLU A 130 -17.70 -12.37 -7.37
C GLU A 130 -19.05 -11.96 -7.95
N VAL A 131 -19.47 -12.67 -8.98
CA VAL A 131 -20.78 -12.58 -9.61
C VAL A 131 -21.58 -13.77 -9.13
N ILE A 132 -22.42 -13.55 -8.12
CA ILE A 132 -23.24 -14.58 -7.50
C ILE A 132 -24.46 -14.80 -8.40
N ARG A 133 -24.66 -16.04 -8.85
CA ARG A 133 -25.77 -16.45 -9.71
C ARG A 133 -26.65 -17.48 -9.02
N GLU A 134 -27.87 -17.61 -9.51
CA GLU A 134 -28.83 -18.60 -8.98
C GLU A 134 -28.35 -20.04 -9.16
N SER A 135 -27.77 -20.34 -10.32
CA SER A 135 -27.15 -21.62 -10.64
C SER A 135 -25.75 -21.42 -11.22
N ASP A 136 -24.94 -22.48 -11.15
CA ASP A 136 -23.57 -22.50 -11.67
C ASP A 136 -23.57 -22.64 -13.20
N ALA A 137 -24.08 -21.61 -13.86
CA ALA A 137 -24.20 -21.57 -15.31
C ALA A 137 -24.06 -20.13 -15.84
N PRO A 138 -23.46 -19.92 -17.03
CA PRO A 138 -23.22 -18.59 -17.59
C PRO A 138 -24.50 -17.82 -17.95
N ASP A 139 -25.57 -18.54 -18.27
CA ASP A 139 -26.90 -18.04 -18.64
C ASP A 139 -27.82 -17.81 -17.44
N SER A 140 -27.42 -18.30 -16.25
CA SER A 140 -28.18 -18.11 -15.02
C SER A 140 -28.28 -16.62 -14.63
N PRO A 141 -29.43 -16.16 -14.13
CA PRO A 141 -29.57 -14.79 -13.61
C PRO A 141 -28.54 -14.46 -12.53
N VAL A 142 -28.02 -13.24 -12.57
CA VAL A 142 -27.16 -12.67 -11.52
C VAL A 142 -28.05 -12.27 -10.36
N MET A 143 -27.68 -12.69 -9.16
CA MET A 143 -28.43 -12.45 -7.93
C MET A 143 -27.74 -11.42 -7.03
N ASN A 144 -26.40 -11.37 -7.05
CA ASN A 144 -25.64 -10.44 -6.22
C ASN A 144 -24.22 -10.23 -6.75
N LEU A 145 -23.56 -9.18 -6.28
CA LEU A 145 -22.14 -8.90 -6.52
C LEU A 145 -21.44 -8.73 -5.18
N ALA A 146 -20.31 -9.39 -4.99
CA ALA A 146 -19.55 -9.33 -3.73
C ALA A 146 -18.06 -9.18 -3.97
N HIS A 147 -17.37 -8.53 -3.04
CA HIS A 147 -15.91 -8.47 -3.02
C HIS A 147 -15.32 -9.83 -2.63
N LEU A 148 -14.30 -10.28 -3.37
CA LEU A 148 -13.44 -11.37 -2.93
C LEU A 148 -12.10 -10.83 -2.45
N ASP A 149 -11.67 -11.34 -1.30
CA ASP A 149 -10.36 -11.04 -0.73
C ASP A 149 -9.24 -11.44 -1.70
N ALA A 150 -8.55 -10.44 -2.26
CA ALA A 150 -7.51 -10.65 -3.26
C ALA A 150 -6.33 -11.49 -2.76
N ALA A 151 -6.05 -11.46 -1.45
CA ALA A 151 -4.96 -12.23 -0.83
C ALA A 151 -5.27 -13.73 -0.77
N ARG A 152 -6.54 -14.11 -0.99
CA ARG A 152 -7.04 -15.49 -1.03
C ARG A 152 -7.35 -15.96 -2.44
N CYS A 153 -7.23 -15.08 -3.43
CA CYS A 153 -7.40 -15.39 -4.84
C CYS A 153 -6.04 -15.78 -5.45
N GLN A 154 -6.02 -16.86 -6.22
CA GLN A 154 -4.86 -17.25 -7.02
C GLN A 154 -5.26 -17.24 -8.50
N ARG A 155 -4.63 -16.38 -9.30
CA ARG A 155 -4.77 -16.38 -10.77
C ARG A 155 -4.09 -17.62 -11.35
N THR A 156 -4.79 -18.34 -12.19
CA THR A 156 -4.30 -19.58 -12.82
C THR A 156 -3.66 -19.31 -14.19
N GLY A 157 -4.13 -18.28 -14.89
CA GLY A 157 -3.84 -18.05 -16.32
C GLY A 157 -4.70 -18.89 -17.28
N ASP A 158 -5.50 -19.80 -16.74
CA ASP A 158 -6.41 -20.67 -17.49
C ASP A 158 -7.72 -19.93 -17.80
N PRO A 159 -8.15 -19.87 -19.08
CA PRO A 159 -9.44 -19.27 -19.44
C PRO A 159 -10.66 -19.96 -18.84
N GLU A 160 -10.62 -21.27 -18.53
CA GLU A 160 -11.79 -21.99 -17.99
C GLU A 160 -11.93 -21.83 -16.48
N ILE A 161 -10.81 -21.73 -15.76
CA ILE A 161 -10.78 -21.53 -14.32
C ILE A 161 -9.82 -20.39 -14.02
N PRO A 162 -10.19 -19.13 -14.29
CA PRO A 162 -9.29 -17.99 -14.16
C PRO A 162 -8.74 -17.78 -12.75
N VAL A 163 -9.52 -18.12 -11.72
CA VAL A 163 -9.17 -17.88 -10.32
C VAL A 163 -9.51 -19.09 -9.45
N ILE A 164 -8.61 -19.41 -8.51
CA ILE A 164 -8.89 -20.30 -7.39
C ILE A 164 -9.03 -19.44 -6.14
N TYR A 165 -10.18 -19.52 -5.46
CA TYR A 165 -10.41 -18.83 -4.20
C TYR A 165 -10.24 -19.79 -3.02
N HIS A 166 -9.52 -19.34 -1.99
CA HIS A 166 -9.34 -20.06 -0.74
C HIS A 166 -10.21 -19.48 0.36
N ASP A 167 -11.28 -20.19 0.74
CA ASP A 167 -12.20 -19.71 1.77
C ASP A 167 -11.56 -19.66 3.17
N ARG A 168 -12.31 -19.20 4.17
CA ARG A 168 -11.84 -19.10 5.57
C ARG A 168 -11.44 -20.45 6.17
N LYS A 169 -11.96 -21.56 5.64
CA LYS A 169 -11.65 -22.94 6.04
C LYS A 169 -10.57 -23.58 5.16
N ASN A 170 -9.94 -22.81 4.27
CA ASN A 170 -8.95 -23.23 3.26
C ASN A 170 -9.49 -24.24 2.22
N VAL A 171 -10.81 -24.32 2.03
CA VAL A 171 -11.38 -25.06 0.90
C VAL A 171 -11.14 -24.26 -0.37
N ARG A 172 -10.76 -24.98 -1.43
CA ARG A 172 -10.50 -24.42 -2.75
C ARG A 172 -11.80 -24.36 -3.55
N HIS A 173 -12.16 -23.17 -3.97
CA HIS A 173 -13.27 -22.90 -4.88
C HIS A 173 -12.69 -22.53 -6.25
N LYS A 174 -13.02 -23.30 -7.27
CA LYS A 174 -12.62 -23.02 -8.65
C LYS A 174 -13.64 -22.04 -9.22
N MET A 175 -13.19 -20.85 -9.57
CA MET A 175 -14.06 -19.79 -10.08
C MET A 175 -14.02 -19.78 -11.59
N GLU A 176 -15.17 -19.94 -12.23
CA GLU A 176 -15.32 -19.87 -13.68
C GLU A 176 -15.43 -18.42 -14.17
N PRO A 177 -15.19 -18.12 -15.47
CA PRO A 177 -15.14 -16.76 -16.00
C PRO A 177 -16.44 -15.98 -15.85
N HIS A 178 -17.56 -16.67 -15.74
CA HIS A 178 -18.87 -16.06 -15.59
C HIS A 178 -19.23 -15.75 -14.12
N GLN A 179 -18.46 -16.27 -13.17
CA GLN A 179 -18.60 -16.09 -11.71
C GLN A 179 -17.63 -15.03 -11.15
N ILE A 180 -16.62 -14.61 -11.92
CA ILE A 180 -15.59 -13.70 -11.42
C ILE A 180 -15.29 -12.56 -12.39
N ARG A 181 -15.06 -11.37 -11.82
CA ARG A 181 -14.45 -10.24 -12.50
C ARG A 181 -13.13 -9.91 -11.82
N MET A 182 -12.05 -9.96 -12.60
CA MET A 182 -10.70 -9.63 -12.17
C MET A 182 -10.37 -8.22 -12.64
N LEU A 183 -9.92 -7.38 -11.72
CA LEU A 183 -9.55 -6.00 -11.98
C LEU A 183 -8.05 -5.82 -11.77
N ALA A 184 -7.43 -5.07 -12.67
CA ALA A 184 -6.04 -4.65 -12.60
C ALA A 184 -5.97 -3.19 -13.06
N GLU A 185 -5.43 -2.31 -12.22
CA GLU A 185 -5.17 -0.91 -12.52
C GLU A 185 -3.99 -0.79 -13.48
N PHE A 186 -2.88 -1.46 -13.17
CA PHE A 186 -1.65 -1.42 -13.98
C PHE A 186 -1.17 -2.84 -14.33
N PRO A 187 -1.87 -3.53 -15.25
CA PRO A 187 -1.60 -4.93 -15.56
C PRO A 187 -0.19 -5.12 -16.12
N SER A 188 0.47 -6.19 -15.70
CA SER A 188 1.77 -6.55 -16.22
C SER A 188 1.65 -7.03 -17.67
N PRO A 189 2.57 -6.58 -18.56
CA PRO A 189 2.67 -7.14 -19.91
C PRO A 189 3.36 -8.51 -19.94
N ILE A 190 3.86 -9.02 -18.81
CA ILE A 190 4.59 -10.29 -18.72
C ILE A 190 3.58 -11.44 -18.75
N GLU A 191 3.61 -12.26 -19.79
CA GLU A 191 2.62 -13.33 -20.02
C GLU A 191 2.58 -14.36 -18.89
N THR A 192 3.74 -14.69 -18.31
CA THR A 192 3.86 -15.66 -17.20
C THR A 192 3.25 -15.16 -15.88
N MET A 193 2.91 -13.87 -15.79
CA MET A 193 2.34 -13.27 -14.60
C MET A 193 0.81 -13.27 -14.60
N ASN A 194 0.16 -13.92 -15.56
CA ASN A 194 -1.28 -14.20 -15.57
C ASN A 194 -2.19 -12.97 -15.30
N GLY A 195 -1.74 -11.77 -15.71
CA GLY A 195 -2.48 -10.53 -15.51
C GLY A 195 -2.40 -9.93 -14.10
N VAL A 196 -1.42 -10.32 -13.29
CA VAL A 196 -1.00 -9.59 -12.08
C VAL A 196 -0.59 -8.17 -12.46
N GLN A 197 -0.76 -7.22 -11.55
CA GLN A 197 -0.43 -5.81 -11.77
C GLN A 197 0.73 -5.34 -10.89
N MET A 198 1.18 -4.11 -11.15
CA MET A 198 1.99 -3.35 -10.20
C MET A 198 1.10 -2.30 -9.52
N CYS A 199 0.60 -2.60 -8.32
CA CYS A 199 -0.39 -1.75 -7.67
C CYS A 199 0.18 -0.37 -7.30
N ALA A 200 -0.70 0.61 -7.06
CA ALA A 200 -0.30 1.96 -6.62
C ALA A 200 0.63 1.92 -5.40
N LEU A 201 0.33 1.07 -4.40
CA LEU A 201 1.18 0.89 -3.22
C LEU A 201 2.59 0.39 -3.59
N SER A 202 2.70 -0.61 -4.47
CA SER A 202 3.99 -1.11 -4.97
C SER A 202 4.81 -0.02 -5.67
N ARG A 203 4.17 0.91 -6.37
CA ARG A 203 4.84 2.03 -7.05
C ARG A 203 5.38 3.08 -6.07
N VAL A 204 4.67 3.35 -4.98
CA VAL A 204 5.07 4.36 -3.96
C VAL A 204 5.82 3.77 -2.76
N LEU A 205 6.03 2.45 -2.74
CA LEU A 205 6.51 1.71 -1.58
C LEU A 205 7.81 2.28 -0.98
N ARG A 206 8.79 2.61 -1.83
CA ARG A 206 10.07 3.16 -1.40
C ARG A 206 9.93 4.52 -0.71
N ALA A 207 9.04 5.35 -1.24
CA ALA A 207 8.74 6.66 -0.67
C ALA A 207 8.07 6.52 0.70
N ALA A 208 7.13 5.57 0.82
CA ALA A 208 6.42 5.30 2.05
C ALA A 208 7.33 4.68 3.12
N GLN A 209 8.24 3.78 2.74
CA GLN A 209 9.27 3.24 3.64
C GLN A 209 10.17 4.35 4.19
N LEU A 210 10.66 5.25 3.33
CA LEU A 210 11.48 6.38 3.75
C LEU A 210 10.77 7.26 4.78
N LEU A 211 9.50 7.61 4.53
CA LEU A 211 8.76 8.46 5.47
C LEU A 211 8.45 7.76 6.79
N ARG A 212 8.13 6.46 6.75
CA ARG A 212 7.95 5.64 7.94
C ARG A 212 9.24 5.63 8.78
N ASP A 213 10.38 5.41 8.15
CA ASP A 213 11.67 5.31 8.83
C ASP A 213 12.11 6.67 9.40
N ILE A 214 11.83 7.78 8.70
CA ILE A 214 11.98 9.14 9.24
C ILE A 214 11.09 9.35 10.48
N SER A 215 9.84 8.91 10.41
CA SER A 215 8.89 9.03 11.53
C SER A 215 9.33 8.21 12.74
N ILE A 216 9.85 7.00 12.52
CA ILE A 216 10.44 6.16 13.57
C ILE A 216 11.68 6.85 14.16
N TYR A 217 12.57 7.36 13.32
CA TYR A 217 13.76 8.09 13.75
C TYR A 217 13.39 9.31 14.62
N GLN A 218 12.41 10.11 14.20
CA GLN A 218 11.93 11.25 14.99
C GLN A 218 11.34 10.80 16.33
N ARG A 219 10.53 9.74 16.32
CA ARG A 219 9.97 9.15 17.54
C ARG A 219 11.07 8.64 18.46
N GLU A 220 12.13 8.02 17.94
CA GLU A 220 13.26 7.54 18.73
C GLU A 220 14.06 8.70 19.33
N LYS A 221 14.29 9.76 18.55
CA LYS A 221 15.00 10.97 19.00
C LYS A 221 14.23 11.69 20.11
N VAL A 222 12.90 11.78 19.99
CA VAL A 222 12.00 12.38 20.99
C VAL A 222 11.70 11.42 22.14
N GLY A 223 11.86 10.12 21.96
CA GLY A 223 11.52 9.10 22.96
C GLY A 223 12.57 8.92 24.04
N GLY A 224 13.77 9.50 23.89
CA GLY A 224 14.83 9.50 24.91
C GLY A 224 15.43 8.13 25.26
N ASN A 225 14.91 7.02 24.74
CA ASN A 225 15.30 5.67 25.13
C ASN A 225 16.60 5.17 24.48
N ASN A 226 17.12 5.90 23.48
CA ASN A 226 18.32 5.55 22.74
C ASN A 226 19.45 6.57 23.02
N PRO A 227 20.72 6.12 23.16
CA PRO A 227 21.83 7.05 23.31
C PRO A 227 21.99 7.89 22.03
N ASN A 228 21.83 9.21 22.17
CA ASN A 228 21.90 10.14 21.04
C ASN A 228 23.35 10.56 20.72
N ALA A 229 24.25 10.50 21.71
CA ALA A 229 25.65 10.84 21.59
C ALA A 229 26.51 9.95 22.50
N ILE A 230 27.75 9.71 22.09
CA ILE A 230 28.80 9.18 22.95
C ILE A 230 29.61 10.38 23.44
N HIS A 231 29.64 10.57 24.75
CA HIS A 231 30.47 11.59 25.38
C HIS A 231 31.72 10.90 25.92
N LEU A 232 32.89 11.25 25.35
CA LEU A 232 34.19 10.85 25.87
C LEU A 232 34.66 11.98 26.78
N VAL A 233 34.78 11.68 28.08
CA VAL A 233 35.22 12.63 29.10
C VAL A 233 36.51 12.12 29.71
N SER A 234 37.59 12.89 29.59
CA SER A 234 38.88 12.61 30.25
C SER A 234 38.94 13.34 31.60
N GLY A 235 39.47 12.67 32.64
CA GLY A 235 39.71 13.27 33.97
C GLY A 235 38.63 13.06 35.04
N VAL A 236 37.68 12.13 34.87
CA VAL A 236 36.61 11.86 35.85
C VAL A 236 36.50 10.34 36.12
N THR A 237 36.16 9.93 37.34
CA THR A 237 36.01 8.50 37.66
C THR A 237 34.66 7.94 37.18
N SER A 238 34.63 6.66 36.78
CA SER A 238 33.42 6.02 36.23
C SER A 238 32.26 5.98 37.24
N SER A 239 32.53 5.94 38.54
CA SER A 239 31.50 5.98 39.58
C SER A 239 30.75 7.31 39.62
N GLU A 240 31.46 8.44 39.51
CA GLU A 240 30.86 9.79 39.54
C GLU A 240 29.94 10.02 38.33
N ILE A 241 30.31 9.48 37.17
CA ILE A 241 29.48 9.53 35.95
C ILE A 241 28.19 8.73 36.15
N THR A 242 28.29 7.53 36.74
CA THR A 242 27.14 6.64 36.90
C THR A 242 26.16 7.18 37.96
N ASP A 243 26.69 7.74 39.05
CA ASP A 243 25.90 8.35 40.12
C ASP A 243 25.21 9.64 39.64
N ALA A 244 25.90 10.49 38.88
CA ALA A 244 25.30 11.67 38.25
C ALA A 244 24.19 11.27 37.26
N MET A 245 24.38 10.22 36.48
CA MET A 245 23.40 9.72 35.51
C MET A 245 22.16 9.12 36.20
N ASN A 246 22.34 8.42 37.33
CA ASN A 246 21.24 7.87 38.12
C ASN A 246 20.46 8.96 38.86
N ALA A 247 21.15 9.91 39.50
CA ALA A 247 20.51 11.08 40.12
C ALA A 247 19.74 11.91 39.08
N HIS A 248 20.26 12.00 37.86
CA HIS A 248 19.59 12.69 36.77
C HIS A 248 18.32 11.95 36.30
N LYS A 249 18.36 10.62 36.18
CA LYS A 249 17.17 9.80 35.86
C LYS A 249 16.09 9.90 36.94
N MET A 250 16.47 9.92 38.22
CA MET A 250 15.53 10.04 39.34
C MET A 250 14.86 11.43 39.36
N ASN A 251 15.62 12.51 39.18
CA ASN A 251 15.08 13.87 39.06
C ASN A 251 14.15 14.06 37.84
N GLN A 252 14.41 13.35 36.74
CA GLN A 252 13.53 13.40 35.57
C GLN A 252 12.23 12.61 35.77
N ALA A 253 12.31 11.45 36.43
CA ALA A 253 11.13 10.67 36.80
C ALA A 253 10.22 11.45 37.76
N GLU A 254 10.79 12.18 38.72
CA GLU A 254 10.04 13.07 39.63
C GLU A 254 9.38 14.26 38.91
N ARG A 255 9.98 14.76 37.84
CA ARG A 255 9.41 15.87 37.03
C ARG A 255 8.41 15.41 35.96
N GLY A 256 8.15 14.10 35.85
CA GLY A 256 7.26 13.54 34.84
C GLY A 256 7.76 13.70 33.39
N ILE A 257 9.02 14.08 33.19
CA ILE A 257 9.63 14.28 31.88
C ILE A 257 10.20 12.93 31.44
N GLN A 258 9.36 12.11 30.78
CA GLN A 258 9.79 10.79 30.29
C GLN A 258 10.39 10.80 28.88
N ARG A 259 10.26 11.93 28.16
CA ARG A 259 10.56 12.00 26.71
C ARG A 259 11.83 12.79 26.40
N TRP A 260 12.14 13.83 27.15
CA TRP A 260 13.30 14.68 26.90
C TRP A 260 14.37 14.52 27.99
N ILE A 261 15.52 13.93 27.63
CA ILE A 261 16.68 13.86 28.51
C ILE A 261 17.46 15.17 28.39
N VAL A 262 17.51 15.93 29.49
CA VAL A 262 18.42 17.08 29.60
C VAL A 262 19.86 16.53 29.66
N PRO A 263 20.85 17.12 28.95
CA PRO A 263 22.23 16.64 29.05
C PRO A 263 22.74 16.76 30.49
N ALA A 264 23.31 15.68 31.01
CA ALA A 264 23.94 15.67 32.34
C ALA A 264 25.29 16.40 32.26
N VAL A 265 25.41 17.52 32.96
CA VAL A 265 26.67 18.28 33.07
C VAL A 265 27.42 17.77 34.30
N ILE A 266 28.58 17.16 34.07
CA ILE A 266 29.46 16.67 35.12
C ILE A 266 30.59 17.68 35.28
N ALA A 267 30.70 18.28 36.46
CA ALA A 267 31.83 19.15 36.81
C ALA A 267 32.94 18.31 37.44
N THR A 268 34.17 18.46 36.94
CA THR A 268 35.37 17.91 37.57
C THR A 268 35.65 18.62 38.91
N VAL A 269 36.06 17.85 39.92
CA VAL A 269 36.42 18.35 41.26
C VAL A 269 37.90 18.74 41.35
N ASP A 270 38.71 18.41 40.33
CA ASP A 270 40.15 18.68 40.31
C ASP A 270 40.48 19.94 39.47
N PRO A 271 41.02 21.02 40.07
CA PRO A 271 41.36 22.27 39.37
C PRO A 271 42.57 22.14 38.43
N THR A 272 43.26 21.00 38.39
CA THR A 272 44.42 20.74 37.50
C THR A 272 44.12 19.80 36.33
N ALA A 273 42.97 19.11 36.34
CA ALA A 273 42.58 18.20 35.27
C ALA A 273 41.99 18.98 34.09
N THR A 274 42.67 18.93 32.93
CA THR A 274 42.08 19.39 31.67
C THR A 274 40.99 18.41 31.24
N VAL A 275 39.72 18.79 31.45
CA VAL A 275 38.59 18.03 30.94
C VAL A 275 38.50 18.24 29.44
N SER A 276 38.87 17.20 28.68
CA SER A 276 38.52 17.13 27.26
C SER A 276 37.16 16.47 27.13
N HIS A 277 36.21 17.17 26.51
CA HIS A 277 34.93 16.63 26.10
C HIS A 277 34.96 16.45 24.58
N GLU A 278 34.90 15.20 24.13
CA GLU A 278 34.63 14.90 22.73
C GLU A 278 33.23 14.28 22.64
N GLN A 279 32.34 14.96 21.93
CA GLN A 279 30.99 14.48 21.63
C GLN A 279 30.97 13.91 20.23
N ILE A 280 30.69 12.61 20.12
CA ILE A 280 30.39 11.95 18.85
C ILE A 280 28.88 11.73 18.81
N ASP A 281 28.20 12.51 17.97
CA ASP A 281 26.76 12.33 17.75
C ASP A 281 26.52 11.07 16.92
N LEU A 282 25.73 10.14 17.47
CA LEU A 282 25.42 8.87 16.81
C LEU A 282 24.26 8.97 15.82
N LYS A 283 23.44 10.03 15.94
CA LYS A 283 22.19 10.20 15.20
C LYS A 283 22.02 11.64 14.73
N THR A 284 22.78 12.07 13.74
CA THR A 284 22.54 13.34 13.03
C THR A 284 21.70 13.08 11.78
N LEU A 285 20.67 13.89 11.56
CA LEU A 285 20.06 14.00 10.23
C LEU A 285 21.10 14.69 9.33
N PRO A 286 21.18 14.34 8.04
CA PRO A 286 22.07 15.03 7.10
C PRO A 286 21.85 16.54 7.13
N ASP A 287 22.93 17.30 6.96
CA ASP A 287 22.89 18.76 6.92
C ASP A 287 21.99 19.23 5.77
N GLY A 288 21.00 20.10 6.06
CA GLY A 288 20.00 20.55 5.09
C GLY A 288 18.69 19.74 5.03
N PHE A 289 18.42 18.87 6.01
CA PHE A 289 17.15 18.14 6.09
C PHE A 289 15.95 19.06 6.36
N ASP A 290 15.11 19.28 5.34
CA ASP A 290 13.84 19.98 5.44
C ASP A 290 12.66 18.98 5.34
N MET A 291 11.91 18.84 6.43
CA MET A 291 10.71 17.99 6.48
C MET A 291 9.62 18.46 5.52
N ASP A 292 9.47 19.77 5.33
CA ASP A 292 8.41 20.31 4.48
C ASP A 292 8.68 19.99 3.01
N GLU A 293 9.95 20.03 2.60
CA GLU A 293 10.35 19.63 1.26
C GLU A 293 10.12 18.14 1.01
N ILE A 294 10.56 17.27 1.94
CA ILE A 294 10.35 15.82 1.84
C ILE A 294 8.86 15.48 1.79
N MET A 295 8.05 16.13 2.61
CA MET A 295 6.59 15.93 2.63
C MET A 295 5.94 16.33 1.30
N LYS A 296 6.36 17.45 0.69
CA LYS A 296 5.87 17.86 -0.64
C LYS A 296 6.24 16.83 -1.70
N TRP A 297 7.49 16.36 -1.72
CA TRP A 297 7.93 15.31 -2.63
C TRP A 297 7.21 13.99 -2.41
N TYR A 298 6.90 13.65 -1.16
CA TYR A 298 6.14 12.45 -0.83
C TYR A 298 4.71 12.53 -1.37
N ILE A 299 4.00 13.64 -1.13
CA ILE A 299 2.64 13.82 -1.64
C ILE A 299 2.63 13.84 -3.17
N ASN A 300 3.64 14.44 -3.82
CA ASN A 300 3.81 14.36 -5.26
C ASN A 300 3.97 12.90 -5.75
N GLN A 301 4.77 12.09 -5.03
CA GLN A 301 4.95 10.68 -5.38
C GLN A 301 3.66 9.87 -5.16
N LEU A 302 2.90 10.15 -4.10
CA LEU A 302 1.56 9.58 -3.90
C LEU A 302 0.64 9.96 -5.07
N ALA A 303 0.61 11.22 -5.48
CA ALA A 303 -0.21 11.67 -6.60
C ALA A 303 0.12 10.94 -7.90
N LEU A 304 1.41 10.83 -8.25
CA LEU A 304 1.88 10.08 -9.42
C LEU A 304 1.56 8.57 -9.30
N GLY A 305 1.74 8.01 -8.11
CA GLY A 305 1.51 6.60 -7.83
C GLY A 305 0.05 6.19 -7.87
N PHE A 306 -0.88 7.05 -7.43
CA PHE A 306 -2.32 6.78 -7.48
C PHE A 306 -3.00 7.32 -8.75
N GLY A 307 -2.24 7.96 -9.66
CA GLY A 307 -2.81 8.60 -10.85
C GLY A 307 -3.80 9.73 -10.52
N ALA A 308 -3.59 10.38 -9.37
CA ALA A 308 -4.47 11.41 -8.82
C ALA A 308 -3.79 12.77 -8.86
N ASP A 309 -4.58 13.84 -8.73
CA ASP A 309 -4.03 15.20 -8.70
C ASP A 309 -3.42 15.46 -7.31
N TYR A 310 -2.36 16.26 -7.22
CA TYR A 310 -1.77 16.64 -5.92
C TYR A 310 -2.81 17.23 -4.95
N GLN A 311 -3.77 17.99 -5.51
CA GLN A 311 -4.87 18.61 -4.78
C GLN A 311 -5.83 17.61 -4.14
N ASP A 312 -5.86 16.36 -4.60
CA ASP A 312 -6.67 15.30 -3.99
C ASP A 312 -6.10 14.89 -2.61
N PHE A 313 -4.82 15.19 -2.34
CA PHE A 313 -4.12 14.80 -1.12
C PHE A 313 -3.74 15.99 -0.24
N ALA A 314 -3.38 17.13 -0.84
CA ALA A 314 -2.98 18.32 -0.09
C ALA A 314 -3.27 19.62 -0.86
N PRO A 315 -3.52 20.74 -0.15
CA PRO A 315 -3.63 22.03 -0.79
C PRO A 315 -2.31 22.38 -1.49
N LEU A 316 -2.39 23.02 -2.68
CA LEU A 316 -1.21 23.41 -3.43
C LEU A 316 -0.27 24.27 -2.57
N PRO A 317 1.04 23.99 -2.58
CA PRO A 317 2.02 24.82 -1.90
C PRO A 317 2.22 26.13 -2.68
N GLY A 318 1.32 27.10 -2.47
CA GLY A 318 1.37 28.40 -3.11
C GLY A 318 0.37 29.38 -2.47
N LYS A 319 0.86 30.57 -2.09
CA LYS A 319 0.04 31.64 -1.48
C LYS A 319 -1.14 32.03 -2.39
N SER A 320 -2.35 31.87 -1.85
CA SER A 320 -3.54 32.71 -2.09
C SER A 320 -3.79 33.19 -3.53
N ILE A 321 -3.92 32.27 -4.49
CA ILE A 321 -4.63 32.56 -5.74
C ILE A 321 -5.89 31.70 -5.78
N GLY A 322 -7.02 32.32 -5.43
CA GLY A 322 -8.38 31.90 -5.75
C GLY A 322 -8.79 30.49 -5.32
N THR A 323 -9.04 30.27 -4.03
CA THR A 323 -9.70 29.04 -3.53
C THR A 323 -11.04 28.77 -4.22
N SER A 324 -11.75 29.80 -4.68
CA SER A 324 -13.02 29.67 -5.43
C SER A 324 -12.81 29.13 -6.84
N THR A 325 -11.81 29.62 -7.58
CA THR A 325 -11.49 29.14 -8.93
C THR A 325 -10.98 27.70 -8.90
N GLN A 326 -10.22 27.34 -7.85
CA GLN A 326 -9.77 25.96 -7.62
C GLN A 326 -10.93 25.00 -7.38
N SER A 327 -11.91 25.35 -6.54
CA SER A 327 -13.08 24.51 -6.31
C SER A 327 -13.92 24.30 -7.57
N VAL A 328 -14.01 25.30 -8.45
CA VAL A 328 -14.69 25.17 -9.75
C VAL A 328 -13.95 24.22 -10.68
N VAL A 329 -12.63 24.35 -10.81
CA VAL A 329 -11.82 23.44 -11.65
C VAL A 329 -11.78 22.02 -11.09
N LEU A 330 -11.77 21.84 -9.76
CA LEU A 330 -11.90 20.54 -9.10
C LEU A 330 -13.27 19.90 -9.38
N HIS A 331 -14.34 20.68 -9.30
CA HIS A 331 -15.68 20.23 -9.64
C HIS A 331 -15.81 19.83 -11.12
N GLU A 332 -15.21 20.59 -12.04
CA GLU A 332 -15.16 20.26 -13.47
C GLU A 332 -14.34 19.00 -13.76
N LYS A 333 -13.17 18.84 -13.11
CA LYS A 333 -12.36 17.62 -13.21
C LYS A 333 -13.08 16.40 -12.64
N SER A 334 -13.79 16.55 -11.52
CA SER A 334 -14.59 15.48 -10.92
C SER A 334 -15.69 15.00 -11.88
N ARG A 335 -16.30 15.93 -12.65
CA ARG A 335 -17.27 15.59 -13.70
C ARG A 335 -16.65 14.93 -14.94
N GLY A 336 -15.39 15.21 -15.26
CA GLY A 336 -14.71 14.66 -16.44
C GLY A 336 -14.05 13.29 -16.25
N LYS A 337 -14.02 12.77 -15.02
CA LYS A 337 -13.45 11.45 -14.67
C LYS A 337 -14.54 10.37 -14.44
N GLY A 338 -15.81 10.71 -14.65
CA GLY A 338 -16.97 9.81 -14.50
C GLY A 338 -17.27 9.00 -15.74
#